data_AF-A0A9D6Q2P9-F1
#
_entry.id   AF-A0A9D6Q2P9-F1
#
_cell.length_a   1.000
_cell.length_b   1.000
_cell.length_c   1.000
_cell.angle_alpha   90.00
_cell.angle_beta   90.00
_cell.angle_gamma   90.00
#
_symmetry.space_group_name_H-M   'P 1'
#
loop_
_entity.id
_entity.type
_entity.pdbx_description
1 polymer ?
#
loop_
_entity_poly.entity_id
_entity_poly.type
_entity_poly.pdbx_seq_one_letter_code
_entity_poly.pdbx_strand_id
1 'polypeptide(L)'
;MVKIKKIHHLIRYFVPFGILVFFGYQGGWVPSLFLFLAGPVLYLAYGLRRVIVENIIQIPYREGINDFVFLLPMCIGYSILTGFLFKQLLNERGFTRNVSLIALASFLIFIHYAAWQHLLEYFELPEFSI
;
A
#
# COMPACT_ATOMS: atom_id res chain seq x y z
N MET A 1 -28.79 -6.42 -8.68
CA MET A 1 -28.34 -5.01 -8.76
C MET A 1 -27.62 -4.45 -7.52
N VAL A 2 -27.77 -5.02 -6.31
CA VAL A 2 -27.15 -4.46 -5.08
C VAL A 2 -25.62 -4.64 -5.01
N LYS A 3 -25.06 -5.71 -5.60
CA LYS A 3 -23.61 -5.98 -5.57
C LYS A 3 -22.78 -4.96 -6.37
N ILE A 4 -23.28 -4.51 -7.54
CA ILE A 4 -22.56 -3.56 -8.42
C ILE A 4 -22.43 -2.17 -7.79
N LYS A 5 -23.50 -1.68 -7.12
CA LYS A 5 -23.47 -0.39 -6.42
C LYS A 5 -22.45 -0.35 -5.26
N LYS A 6 -22.23 -1.49 -4.57
CA LYS A 6 -21.28 -1.57 -3.46
C LYS A 6 -19.82 -1.46 -3.94
N ILE A 7 -19.50 -2.03 -5.09
CA ILE A 7 -18.17 -1.98 -5.73
C ILE A 7 -17.90 -0.57 -6.28
N HIS A 8 -18.89 0.07 -6.90
CA HIS A 8 -18.73 1.42 -7.46
C HIS A 8 -18.32 2.45 -6.39
N HIS A 9 -18.90 2.38 -5.19
CA HIS A 9 -18.52 3.25 -4.08
C HIS A 9 -17.12 2.94 -3.54
N LEU A 10 -16.65 1.69 -3.59
CA LEU A 10 -15.28 1.37 -3.18
C LEU A 10 -14.26 1.96 -4.16
N ILE A 11 -14.50 1.79 -5.44
CA ILE A 11 -13.66 2.35 -6.50
C ILE A 11 -13.60 3.89 -6.39
N ARG A 12 -14.76 4.55 -6.17
CA ARG A 12 -14.84 6.01 -6.16
C ARG A 12 -14.00 6.71 -5.09
N TYR A 13 -13.84 6.13 -3.90
CA TYR A 13 -13.11 6.78 -2.80
C TYR A 13 -11.71 6.21 -2.59
N PHE A 14 -11.53 4.91 -2.79
CA PHE A 14 -10.25 4.27 -2.50
C PHE A 14 -9.26 4.30 -3.68
N VAL A 15 -9.73 4.43 -4.92
CA VAL A 15 -8.84 4.66 -6.07
C VAL A 15 -8.17 6.04 -5.99
N PRO A 16 -8.91 7.16 -5.79
CA PRO A 16 -8.29 8.47 -5.62
C PRO A 16 -7.34 8.51 -4.41
N PHE A 17 -7.65 7.80 -3.33
CA PHE A 17 -6.76 7.69 -2.18
C PHE A 17 -5.44 7.00 -2.54
N GLY A 18 -5.48 5.86 -3.23
CA GLY A 18 -4.26 5.18 -3.69
C GLY A 18 -3.44 6.03 -4.67
N ILE A 19 -4.11 6.77 -5.55
CA ILE A 19 -3.46 7.74 -6.45
C ILE A 19 -2.80 8.88 -5.66
N LEU A 20 -3.50 9.43 -4.66
CA LEU A 20 -2.98 10.49 -3.79
C LEU A 20 -1.74 10.01 -3.02
N VAL A 21 -1.77 8.80 -2.45
CA VAL A 21 -0.62 8.22 -1.74
C VAL A 21 0.58 8.08 -2.68
N PHE A 22 0.37 7.59 -3.90
CA PHE A 22 1.42 7.47 -4.91
C PHE A 22 2.03 8.83 -5.28
N PHE A 23 1.20 9.81 -5.65
CA PHE A 23 1.71 11.13 -6.05
C PHE A 23 2.28 11.93 -4.88
N GLY A 24 1.76 11.78 -3.67
CA GLY A 24 2.32 12.45 -2.51
C GLY A 24 3.68 11.87 -2.11
N TYR A 25 3.87 10.55 -2.23
CA TYR A 25 5.19 9.93 -2.08
C TYR A 25 6.15 10.43 -3.17
N GLN A 26 5.74 10.35 -4.44
CA GLN A 26 6.59 10.72 -5.57
C GLN A 26 6.90 12.22 -5.63
N GLY A 27 5.94 13.06 -5.23
CA GLY A 27 6.08 14.51 -5.18
C GLY A 27 6.84 15.01 -3.97
N GLY A 28 7.28 14.13 -3.06
CA GLY A 28 7.96 14.50 -1.83
C GLY A 28 7.09 15.33 -0.88
N TRP A 29 5.76 15.20 -0.97
CA TRP A 29 4.85 15.90 -0.07
C TRP A 29 4.97 15.25 1.30
N VAL A 30 5.24 16.04 2.35
CA VAL A 30 5.37 15.57 3.74
C VAL A 30 6.01 14.16 3.81
N PRO A 31 7.31 14.01 3.47
CA PRO A 31 7.89 12.72 3.09
C PRO A 31 7.65 11.60 4.11
N SER A 32 7.70 11.91 5.41
CA SER A 32 7.45 10.96 6.48
C SER A 32 6.02 10.38 6.49
N LEU A 33 5.02 11.22 6.22
CA LEU A 33 3.62 10.78 6.17
C LEU A 33 3.38 9.86 4.96
N PHE A 34 3.85 10.27 3.78
CA PHE A 34 3.57 9.52 2.56
C PHE A 34 4.42 8.27 2.42
N LEU A 35 5.66 8.25 2.92
CA LEU A 35 6.44 7.01 3.02
C LEU A 35 5.83 6.07 4.09
N PHE A 36 5.23 6.58 5.18
CA PHE A 36 4.47 5.73 6.12
C PHE A 36 3.25 5.11 5.44
N LEU A 37 2.42 5.92 4.77
CA LEU A 37 1.22 5.48 4.05
C LEU A 37 1.54 4.54 2.88
N ALA A 38 2.65 4.77 2.18
CA ALA A 38 3.11 3.93 1.08
C ALA A 38 3.91 2.71 1.55
N GLY A 39 4.34 2.65 2.81
CA GLY A 39 5.27 1.63 3.33
C GLY A 39 4.87 0.18 2.99
N PRO A 40 3.65 -0.27 3.34
CA PRO A 40 3.21 -1.63 3.00
C PRO A 40 3.17 -1.88 1.49
N VAL A 41 2.84 -0.85 0.72
CA VAL A 41 2.76 -0.94 -0.73
C VAL A 41 4.15 -1.04 -1.35
N LEU A 42 5.11 -0.24 -0.88
CA LEU A 42 6.50 -0.29 -1.30
C LEU A 42 7.10 -1.67 -1.02
N TYR A 43 6.84 -2.23 0.17
CA TYR A 43 7.28 -3.57 0.52
C TYR A 43 6.69 -4.64 -0.41
N LEU A 44 5.39 -4.58 -0.68
CA LEU A 44 4.73 -5.50 -1.61
C LEU A 44 5.22 -5.34 -3.06
N ALA A 45 5.44 -4.09 -3.51
CA ALA A 45 5.96 -3.80 -4.83
C ALA A 45 7.40 -4.32 -5.00
N TYR A 46 8.24 -4.16 -3.98
CA TYR A 46 9.58 -4.72 -3.93
C TYR A 46 9.58 -6.25 -3.97
N GLY A 47 8.74 -6.90 -3.14
CA GLY A 47 8.59 -8.35 -3.14
C GLY A 47 8.08 -8.90 -4.47
N LEU A 48 7.08 -8.25 -5.08
CA LEU A 48 6.56 -8.63 -6.39
C LEU A 48 7.60 -8.48 -7.49
N ARG A 49 8.36 -7.38 -7.48
CA ARG A 49 9.47 -7.16 -8.41
C ARG A 49 10.50 -8.27 -8.29
N ARG A 50 10.92 -8.62 -7.07
CA ARG A 50 11.87 -9.70 -6.82
C ARG A 50 11.42 -11.01 -7.46
N VAL A 51 10.16 -11.41 -7.23
CA VAL A 51 9.59 -12.63 -7.84
C VAL A 51 9.58 -12.56 -9.36
N ILE A 52 9.17 -11.43 -9.95
CA ILE A 52 9.06 -11.28 -11.41
C ILE A 52 10.45 -11.27 -12.07
N VAL A 53 11.42 -10.56 -11.49
CA VAL A 53 12.79 -10.48 -12.03
C VAL A 53 13.49 -11.84 -11.92
N GLU A 54 13.31 -12.56 -10.81
CA GLU A 54 13.91 -13.87 -10.60
C GLU A 54 13.33 -14.95 -11.53
N ASN A 55 12.04 -14.86 -11.92
CA ASN A 55 11.34 -15.96 -12.59
C ASN A 55 10.89 -15.70 -14.03
N ILE A 56 10.73 -14.44 -14.46
CA ILE A 56 10.02 -14.11 -15.70
C ILE A 56 10.90 -13.32 -16.66
N ILE A 57 11.59 -12.28 -16.18
CA ILE A 57 12.30 -11.36 -17.07
C ILE A 57 13.65 -10.99 -16.44
N GLN A 58 14.76 -11.30 -17.12
CA GLN A 58 16.09 -10.77 -16.82
C GLN A 58 16.16 -9.27 -17.16
N ILE A 59 15.33 -8.45 -16.51
CA ILE A 59 15.36 -7.00 -16.70
C ILE A 59 16.64 -6.49 -16.02
N PRO A 60 17.50 -5.75 -16.74
CA PRO A 60 18.67 -5.15 -16.11
C PRO A 60 18.22 -4.26 -14.95
N TYR A 61 18.93 -4.39 -13.82
CA TYR A 61 18.77 -3.55 -12.64
C TYR A 61 19.06 -2.09 -13.04
N ARG A 62 18.05 -1.37 -13.54
CA ARG A 62 18.12 0.08 -13.72
C ARG A 62 17.35 0.70 -12.57
N GLU A 63 18.12 1.21 -11.63
CA GLU A 63 17.63 1.94 -10.47
C GLU A 63 16.78 3.13 -10.92
N GLY A 64 15.62 3.28 -10.28
CA GLY A 64 14.94 4.55 -10.18
C GLY A 64 13.76 4.82 -11.11
N ILE A 65 13.48 4.04 -12.18
CA ILE A 65 12.30 4.30 -13.06
C ILE A 65 11.38 3.09 -13.26
N ASN A 66 11.89 1.85 -13.21
CA ASN A 66 11.07 0.65 -13.41
C ASN A 66 10.33 0.17 -12.16
N ASP A 67 10.64 0.70 -10.98
CA ASP A 67 9.90 0.43 -9.73
C ASP A 67 8.52 1.12 -9.71
N PHE A 68 8.32 2.15 -10.54
CA PHE A 68 7.07 2.92 -10.61
C PHE A 68 5.91 2.19 -11.26
N VAL A 69 6.18 1.30 -12.21
CA VAL A 69 5.12 0.56 -12.93
C VAL A 69 4.38 -0.37 -11.99
N PHE A 70 5.08 -0.92 -10.98
CA PHE A 70 4.48 -1.79 -9.98
C PHE A 70 3.89 -1.02 -8.80
N LEU A 71 4.46 0.15 -8.45
CA LEU A 71 4.04 0.88 -7.26
C LEU A 71 2.61 1.44 -7.36
N LEU A 72 2.24 2.08 -8.47
CA LEU A 72 0.90 2.66 -8.65
C LEU A 72 -0.22 1.60 -8.58
N PRO A 73 -0.18 0.49 -9.34
CA PRO A 73 -1.23 -0.54 -9.25
C PRO A 73 -1.28 -1.18 -7.86
N MET A 74 -0.14 -1.32 -7.18
CA MET A 74 -0.10 -1.82 -5.80
C MET A 74 -0.72 -0.82 -4.82
N CYS A 75 -0.48 0.49 -4.97
CA CYS A 75 -1.10 1.54 -4.14
C CYS A 75 -2.61 1.51 -4.26
N ILE A 76 -3.09 1.42 -5.51
CA ILE A 76 -4.52 1.34 -5.80
C ILE A 76 -5.12 0.04 -5.26
N GLY A 77 -4.47 -1.10 -5.52
CA GLY A 77 -4.93 -2.42 -5.07
C GLY A 77 -5.02 -2.50 -3.54
N TYR A 78 -3.98 -2.07 -2.83
CA TYR A 78 -3.96 -2.03 -1.38
C TYR A 78 -5.04 -1.11 -0.81
N SER A 79 -5.24 0.07 -1.40
CA SER A 79 -6.28 1.01 -0.97
C SER A 79 -7.68 0.44 -1.17
N ILE A 80 -7.94 -0.22 -2.31
CA ILE A 80 -9.23 -0.88 -2.59
C ILE A 80 -9.48 -2.01 -1.58
N LEU A 81 -8.48 -2.85 -1.31
CA LEU A 81 -8.61 -3.97 -0.37
C LEU A 81 -8.87 -3.47 1.07
N THR A 82 -8.10 -2.48 1.50
CA THR A 82 -8.28 -1.83 2.82
C THR A 82 -9.67 -1.22 2.94
N GLY A 83 -10.11 -0.50 1.91
CA GLY A 83 -11.45 0.08 1.85
C GLY A 83 -12.57 -0.95 1.84
N PHE A 84 -12.36 -2.08 1.16
CA PHE A 84 -13.30 -3.19 1.13
C PHE A 84 -13.46 -3.80 2.52
N LEU A 85 -12.35 -4.09 3.22
CA LEU A 85 -12.35 -4.59 4.59
C LEU A 85 -13.05 -3.63 5.53
N PHE A 86 -12.69 -2.34 5.51
CA PHE A 86 -13.31 -1.32 6.34
C PHE A 86 -14.83 -1.25 6.13
N LYS A 87 -15.27 -1.26 4.87
CA LYS A 87 -16.69 -1.27 4.51
C LYS A 87 -17.40 -2.56 4.93
N GLN A 88 -16.73 -3.69 4.87
CA GLN A 88 -17.29 -4.97 5.32
C GLN A 88 -17.56 -4.94 6.82
N LEU A 89 -16.59 -4.46 7.61
CA LEU A 89 -16.72 -4.31 9.06
C LEU A 89 -17.81 -3.31 9.44
N LEU A 90 -17.99 -2.21 8.68
CA LEU A 90 -19.09 -1.26 8.92
C LEU A 90 -20.49 -1.89 8.76
N ASN A 91 -20.64 -3.02 8.06
CA ASN A 91 -21.92 -3.72 7.97
C ASN A 91 -22.21 -4.61 9.19
N GLU A 92 -21.22 -4.82 10.07
CA GLU A 92 -21.44 -5.50 11.36
C GLU A 92 -22.29 -4.62 12.29
N ARG A 93 -22.92 -5.25 13.29
CA ARG A 93 -23.80 -4.55 14.24
C ARG A 93 -23.29 -4.67 15.67
N GLY A 94 -23.53 -3.63 16.45
CA GLY A 94 -23.27 -3.64 17.89
C GLY A 94 -21.79 -3.55 18.25
N PHE A 95 -21.44 -4.15 19.39
CA PHE A 95 -20.12 -4.07 19.99
C PHE A 95 -19.02 -4.69 19.11
N THR A 96 -19.33 -5.79 18.41
CA THR A 96 -18.38 -6.49 17.53
C THR A 96 -17.86 -5.57 16.43
N ARG A 97 -18.73 -4.75 15.81
CA ARG A 97 -18.31 -3.75 14.82
C ARG A 97 -17.18 -2.86 15.34
N ASN A 98 -17.34 -2.31 16.54
CA ASN A 98 -16.37 -1.37 17.10
C ASN A 98 -15.05 -2.08 17.41
N VAL A 99 -15.11 -3.29 17.98
CA VAL A 99 -13.92 -4.11 18.26
C VAL A 99 -13.19 -4.46 16.96
N SER A 100 -13.91 -4.92 15.93
CA SER A 100 -13.34 -5.27 14.63
C SER A 100 -12.69 -4.06 13.95
N LEU A 101 -13.32 -2.88 14.01
CA LEU A 101 -12.76 -1.64 13.44
C LEU A 101 -11.50 -1.19 14.18
N ILE A 102 -11.49 -1.27 15.52
CA ILE A 102 -10.29 -0.98 16.31
C ILE A 102 -9.18 -1.97 15.97
N ALA A 103 -9.49 -3.26 15.91
CA ALA A 103 -8.52 -4.29 15.54
C ALA A 103 -7.94 -4.04 14.13
N LEU A 104 -8.78 -3.69 13.16
CA LEU A 104 -8.34 -3.33 11.82
C LEU A 104 -7.45 -2.08 11.84
N ALA A 105 -7.84 -1.03 12.57
CA ALA A 105 -7.05 0.20 12.67
C ALA A 105 -5.69 -0.07 13.30
N SER A 106 -5.64 -0.80 14.42
CA SER A 106 -4.39 -1.20 15.07
C SER A 106 -3.52 -2.07 14.17
N PHE A 107 -4.12 -3.02 13.45
CA PHE A 107 -3.40 -3.87 12.50
C PHE A 107 -2.82 -3.07 11.33
N LEU A 108 -3.60 -2.15 10.75
CA LEU A 108 -3.11 -1.27 9.70
C LEU A 108 -1.96 -0.39 10.21
N ILE A 109 -2.12 0.26 11.36
CA ILE A 109 -1.04 1.07 11.96
C ILE A 109 0.21 0.21 12.18
N PHE A 110 0.06 -0.99 12.73
CA PHE A 110 1.17 -1.92 12.96
C PHE A 110 1.88 -2.29 11.66
N ILE A 111 1.15 -2.68 10.60
CA ILE A 111 1.75 -3.05 9.32
C ILE A 111 2.45 -1.85 8.67
N HIS A 112 1.87 -0.65 8.71
CA HIS A 112 2.52 0.54 8.17
C HIS A 112 3.77 0.90 8.96
N TYR A 113 3.73 0.77 10.29
CA TYR A 113 4.89 0.97 11.15
C TYR A 113 5.99 -0.06 10.89
N ALA A 114 5.66 -1.35 10.83
CA ALA A 114 6.62 -2.41 10.55
C ALA A 114 7.25 -2.27 9.16
N ALA A 115 6.43 -1.99 8.14
CA ALA A 115 6.92 -1.75 6.79
C ALA A 115 7.81 -0.50 6.73
N TRP A 116 7.45 0.57 7.44
CA TRP A 116 8.27 1.77 7.58
C TRP A 116 9.62 1.48 8.23
N GLN A 117 9.65 0.78 9.36
CA GLN A 117 10.89 0.45 10.06
C GLN A 117 11.81 -0.39 9.18
N HIS A 118 11.29 -1.44 8.53
CA HIS A 118 12.09 -2.25 7.62
C HIS A 118 12.56 -1.46 6.39
N LEU A 119 11.75 -0.56 5.84
CA LEU A 119 12.19 0.31 4.75
C LEU A 119 13.29 1.27 5.21
N LEU A 120 13.18 1.88 6.39
CA LEU A 120 14.26 2.70 6.95
C LEU A 120 15.54 1.88 7.14
N GLU A 121 15.45 0.67 7.68
CA GLU A 121 16.60 -0.24 7.80
C GLU A 121 17.26 -0.50 6.43
N TYR A 122 16.46 -0.69 5.37
CA TYR A 122 16.97 -0.84 4.00
C TYR A 122 17.59 0.45 3.43
N PHE A 123 17.07 1.63 3.77
CA PHE A 123 17.60 2.91 3.30
C PHE A 123 18.80 3.43 4.12
N GLU A 124 18.93 3.01 5.38
CA GLU A 124 20.03 3.40 6.29
C GLU A 124 21.21 2.42 6.23
N LEU A 125 21.05 1.23 5.63
CA LEU A 125 22.17 0.37 5.27
C LEU A 125 23.07 1.10 4.25
N PRO A 126 24.38 1.26 4.53
CA PRO A 126 25.30 1.90 3.61
C PRO A 126 25.64 0.92 2.47
N GLU A 127 24.74 0.80 1.50
CA GLU A 127 24.98 0.05 0.25
C GLU A 127 24.85 0.95 -0.99
N PHE A 128 25.26 2.22 -0.87
CA PHE A 128 25.77 2.99 -2.02
C PHE A 128 27.29 2.74 -2.22
N SER A 129 27.67 1.47 -2.23
CA SER A 129 28.93 1.00 -2.80
C SER A 129 28.62 -0.08 -3.84
N ILE A 130 27.90 0.32 -4.88
CA ILE A 130 27.88 -0.33 -6.19
C ILE A 130 28.40 0.69 -7.19
#